data_AF-A0A812SEY5-F1
#
_entry.id   AF-A0A812SEY5-F1
#
_cell.length_a   1.000
_cell.length_b   1.000
_cell.length_c   1.000
_cell.angle_alpha   90.00
_cell.angle_beta   90.00
_cell.angle_gamma   90.00
#
_symmetry.space_group_name_H-M   'P 1'
#
loop_
_entity.id
_entity.type
_entity.pdbx_description
1 polymer ?
#
loop_
_entity_poly.entity_id
_entity_poly.type
_entity_poly.pdbx_seq_one_letter_code
_entity_poly.pdbx_strand_id
1 'polypeptide(L)'
;MGSDCELDLWHGTSSECVPNIVLNGFNRAYSGRRHGTKLGHGCYFSASAAYSTKFCERKRPRRRTVFFAKVLVGAWAKGSPDLVEPPCRDKDGLVRFDSTVDDPECPVNFCIFRDFQ
;
A
#
# COMPACT_ATOMS: atom_id res chain seq x y z
N MET A 1 -21.79 8.99 7.81
CA MET A 1 -21.06 7.80 8.29
C MET A 1 -19.59 8.17 8.23
N GLY A 2 -18.94 8.32 9.38
CA GLY A 2 -17.50 8.57 9.42
C GLY A 2 -16.82 7.29 9.00
N SER A 3 -16.44 7.19 7.73
CA SER A 3 -15.53 6.15 7.25
C SER A 3 -14.20 6.39 7.97
N ASP A 4 -13.71 5.40 8.70
CA ASP A 4 -12.38 5.49 9.33
C ASP A 4 -11.35 5.85 8.26
N CYS A 5 -10.79 7.06 8.37
CA CYS A 5 -9.79 7.59 7.45
C CYS A 5 -8.46 6.84 7.59
N GLU A 6 -8.31 6.04 8.65
CA GLU A 6 -7.13 5.31 9.08
C GLU A 6 -7.48 3.84 9.30
N LEU A 7 -6.67 2.93 8.77
CA LEU A 7 -6.81 1.49 9.00
C LEU A 7 -5.50 0.89 9.53
N ASP A 8 -5.63 -0.12 10.37
CA ASP A 8 -4.52 -0.96 10.80
C ASP A 8 -4.25 -2.04 9.74
N LEU A 9 -3.13 -1.92 9.02
CA LEU A 9 -2.81 -2.76 7.86
C LEU A 9 -1.42 -3.40 7.96
N TRP A 10 -1.20 -4.42 7.12
CA TRP A 10 0.00 -5.23 7.08
C TRP A 10 0.82 -4.98 5.82
N HIS A 11 2.13 -4.77 5.96
CA HIS A 11 3.07 -4.62 4.85
C HIS A 11 4.16 -5.69 4.91
N GLY A 12 4.18 -6.59 3.92
CA GLY A 12 5.22 -7.61 3.79
C GLY A 12 6.40 -7.08 3.00
N THR A 13 7.62 -7.32 3.49
CA THR A 13 8.85 -6.78 2.86
C THR A 13 10.01 -7.78 2.93
N SER A 14 11.10 -7.49 2.22
CA SER A 14 12.35 -8.25 2.33
C SER A 14 13.16 -7.78 3.54
N SER A 15 14.03 -8.66 4.05
CA SER A 15 14.91 -8.30 5.19
C SER A 15 15.84 -7.14 4.87
N GLU A 16 16.24 -6.96 3.61
CA GLU A 16 17.13 -5.86 3.21
C GLU A 16 16.44 -4.49 3.29
N CYS A 17 15.11 -4.45 3.14
CA CYS A 17 14.33 -3.21 3.21
C CYS A 17 13.99 -2.79 4.64
N VAL A 18 14.09 -3.69 5.62
CA VAL A 18 13.68 -3.42 7.02
C VAL A 18 14.40 -2.22 7.63
N PRO A 19 15.75 -2.10 7.58
CA PRO A 19 16.43 -0.95 8.20
C PRO A 19 16.00 0.38 7.57
N ASN A 20 15.76 0.40 6.25
CA ASN A 20 15.33 1.60 5.55
C ASN A 20 13.92 2.02 5.99
N ILE A 21 12.98 1.07 6.08
CA ILE A 21 11.60 1.34 6.52
C ILE A 21 11.57 1.82 7.97
N VAL A 22 12.36 1.21 8.86
CA VAL A 22 12.42 1.61 10.28
C VAL A 22 12.95 3.04 10.44
N LEU A 23 13.95 3.43 9.63
CA LEU A 23 14.59 4.74 9.76
C LEU A 23 13.84 5.86 9.01
N ASN A 24 13.20 5.55 7.87
CA ASN A 24 12.68 6.55 6.95
C ASN A 24 11.19 6.42 6.65
N GLY A 25 10.51 5.41 7.22
CA GLY A 25 9.12 5.10 6.89
C GLY A 25 8.98 4.36 5.54
N PHE A 26 7.73 4.23 5.09
CA PHE A 26 7.42 3.59 3.82
C PHE A 26 7.68 4.56 2.68
N ASN A 27 8.45 4.13 1.68
CA ASN A 27 8.76 4.98 0.54
C ASN A 27 8.44 4.25 -0.77
N ARG A 28 7.63 4.91 -1.61
CA ARG A 28 7.15 4.32 -2.87
C ARG A 28 8.27 4.02 -3.88
N ALA A 29 9.39 4.74 -3.81
CA ALA A 29 10.55 4.52 -4.69
C ALA A 29 11.26 3.19 -4.42
N TYR A 30 11.05 2.61 -3.24
CA TYR A 30 11.54 1.28 -2.87
C TYR A 30 10.46 0.19 -2.94
N SER A 31 9.18 0.59 -2.98
CA SER A 31 8.04 -0.31 -3.16
C SER A 31 7.87 -0.74 -4.62
N GLY A 32 7.27 -1.92 -4.86
CA GLY A 32 6.86 -2.34 -6.21
C GLY A 32 7.95 -2.83 -7.17
N ARG A 33 9.26 -2.69 -6.88
CA ARG A 33 10.34 -3.14 -7.79
C ARG A 33 10.33 -4.65 -8.08
N ARG A 34 9.75 -5.46 -7.19
CA ARG A 34 9.68 -6.92 -7.31
C ARG A 34 8.27 -7.48 -7.48
N HIS A 35 7.24 -6.66 -7.26
CA HIS A 35 5.84 -7.08 -7.21
C HIS A 35 4.99 -6.12 -8.03
N GLY A 36 4.30 -6.66 -9.04
CA GLY A 36 3.63 -5.86 -10.08
C GLY A 36 2.70 -4.78 -9.51
N THR A 37 2.66 -3.63 -10.18
CA THR A 37 2.00 -2.40 -9.76
C THR A 37 0.50 -2.42 -9.98
N LYS A 38 -0.21 -3.55 -9.76
CA LYS A 38 -1.62 -3.72 -10.18
C LYS A 38 -2.59 -2.62 -9.72
N LEU A 39 -2.31 -1.98 -8.59
CA LEU A 39 -3.14 -0.92 -8.03
C LEU A 39 -2.57 0.50 -8.25
N GLY A 40 -1.35 0.60 -8.77
CA GLY A 40 -0.59 1.82 -8.96
C GLY A 40 0.86 1.72 -8.48
N HIS A 41 1.62 2.77 -8.72
CA HIS A 41 3.01 2.95 -8.33
C HIS A 41 3.11 3.56 -6.92
N GLY A 42 2.80 2.77 -5.90
CA GLY A 42 2.80 3.19 -4.50
C GLY A 42 3.30 2.13 -3.52
N CYS A 43 3.11 2.40 -2.23
CA CYS A 43 3.34 1.49 -1.12
C CYS A 43 2.09 0.62 -0.91
N TYR A 44 2.28 -0.71 -0.82
CA TYR A 44 1.18 -1.66 -0.75
C TYR A 44 0.96 -2.17 0.67
N PHE A 45 -0.30 -2.20 1.09
CA PHE A 45 -0.74 -2.68 2.39
C PHE A 45 -1.92 -3.63 2.23
N SER A 46 -2.14 -4.52 3.20
CA SER A 46 -3.28 -5.44 3.19
C SER A 46 -3.93 -5.55 4.55
N ALA A 47 -5.25 -5.75 4.56
CA ALA A 47 -5.99 -6.12 5.78
C ALA A 47 -5.60 -7.51 6.33
N SER A 48 -4.90 -8.33 5.53
CA SER A 48 -4.50 -9.69 5.91
C SER A 48 -2.99 -9.85 6.05
N ALA A 49 -2.53 -10.13 7.27
CA ALA A 49 -1.13 -10.49 7.53
C ALA A 49 -0.66 -11.67 6.67
N ALA A 50 -1.51 -12.70 6.55
CA ALA A 50 -1.23 -13.89 5.75
C ALA A 50 -1.02 -13.54 4.27
N TYR A 51 -1.84 -12.64 3.73
CA TYR A 51 -1.68 -12.14 2.37
C TYR A 51 -0.37 -11.35 2.21
N SER A 52 -0.05 -10.46 3.15
CA SER A 52 1.19 -9.68 3.14
C SER A 52 2.44 -10.57 3.14
N THR A 53 2.39 -11.76 3.75
CA THR A 53 3.53 -12.69 3.71
C THR A 53 3.93 -13.18 2.31
N LYS A 54 3.05 -13.03 1.30
CA LYS A 54 3.35 -13.37 -0.10
C LYS A 54 4.39 -12.43 -0.72
N PHE A 55 4.52 -11.22 -0.19
CA PHE A 55 5.47 -10.19 -0.62
C PHE A 55 6.77 -10.19 0.20
N CYS A 56 6.86 -11.03 1.23
CA CYS A 56 8.14 -11.28 1.90
C CYS A 56 9.08 -12.05 0.98
N GLU A 57 10.38 -11.80 1.11
CA GLU A 57 11.38 -12.52 0.34
C GLU A 57 11.35 -14.04 0.65
N ARG A 58 11.55 -14.86 -0.39
CA ARG A 58 11.50 -16.33 -0.30
C ARG A 58 12.89 -16.97 -0.14
N LYS A 59 13.93 -16.20 0.16
CA LYS A 59 15.29 -16.72 0.34
C LYS A 59 15.37 -17.61 1.59
N ARG A 60 16.30 -18.56 1.58
CA ARG A 60 16.64 -19.35 2.76
C ARG A 60 17.73 -18.62 3.57
N PRO A 61 17.66 -18.60 4.91
CA PRO A 61 16.63 -19.18 5.78
C PRO A 61 15.29 -18.40 5.75
N ARG A 62 14.18 -19.12 5.99
CA ARG A 62 12.77 -18.69 5.77
C ARG A 62 12.23 -17.65 6.77
N ARG A 63 12.98 -16.61 7.14
CA ARG A 63 12.42 -15.55 8.00
C ARG A 63 11.60 -14.59 7.14
N ARG A 64 10.32 -14.42 7.47
CA ARG A 64 9.43 -13.44 6.84
C ARG A 64 9.26 -12.27 7.78
N THR A 65 9.36 -11.05 7.24
CA THR A 65 9.14 -9.82 8.01
C THR A 65 7.93 -9.10 7.46
N VAL A 66 7.02 -8.74 8.38
CA VAL A 66 5.80 -8.00 8.09
C VAL A 66 5.71 -6.86 9.09
N PHE A 67 5.40 -5.66 8.61
CA PHE A 67 5.06 -4.51 9.44
C PHE A 67 3.56 -4.45 9.67
N PHE A 68 3.16 -4.04 10.87
CA PHE A 68 1.80 -3.65 11.21
C PHE A 68 1.81 -2.14 11.42
N ALA A 69 0.97 -1.41 10.69
CA ALA A 69 1.00 0.04 10.64
C ALA A 69 -0.40 0.63 10.58
N LYS A 70 -0.55 1.82 11.16
CA LYS A 70 -1.68 2.71 10.92
C LYS A 70 -1.45 3.43 9.60
N VAL A 71 -2.42 3.34 8.71
CA VAL A 71 -2.34 3.87 7.35
C VAL A 71 -3.56 4.72 7.07
N LEU A 72 -3.35 5.97 6.67
CA LEU A 72 -4.39 6.92 6.30
C LEU A 72 -4.94 6.58 4.92
N VAL A 73 -5.86 5.62 4.83
CA VAL A 73 -6.44 5.16 3.55
C VAL A 73 -7.40 6.18 2.92
N GLY A 74 -7.99 7.06 3.73
CA GLY A 74 -8.91 8.11 3.29
C GLY A 74 -10.03 7.61 2.36
N ALA A 75 -10.38 8.39 1.35
CA ALA A 75 -11.24 7.96 0.27
C ALA A 75 -10.44 7.12 -0.74
N TRP A 76 -10.96 5.97 -1.15
CA TRP A 76 -10.31 5.09 -2.11
C TRP A 76 -11.07 4.94 -3.43
N ALA A 77 -10.35 4.53 -4.46
CA ALA A 77 -10.88 4.14 -5.76
C ALA A 77 -10.24 2.85 -6.27
N LYS A 78 -10.79 2.25 -7.33
CA LYS A 78 -10.18 1.07 -7.97
C LYS A 78 -8.79 1.41 -8.50
N GLY A 79 -7.81 0.57 -8.18
CA GLY A 79 -6.43 0.72 -8.68
C GLY A 79 -6.24 0.24 -10.12
N SER A 80 -5.19 0.75 -10.76
CA SER A 80 -4.77 0.43 -12.13
C SER A 80 -3.24 0.52 -12.24
N PRO A 81 -2.59 -0.30 -13.10
CA PRO A 81 -1.13 -0.34 -13.20
C PRO A 81 -0.43 0.95 -13.60
N ASP A 82 -1.11 1.82 -14.35
CA ASP A 82 -0.51 3.03 -14.91
C ASP A 82 -0.57 4.24 -13.95
N LEU A 83 -1.16 4.06 -12.76
CA LEU A 83 -1.38 5.16 -11.82
C LEU A 83 -0.11 5.50 -11.05
N VAL A 84 0.37 6.74 -11.17
CA VAL A 84 1.43 7.32 -10.32
C VAL A 84 0.89 8.20 -9.19
N GLU A 85 -0.39 8.53 -9.26
CA GLU A 85 -1.18 9.25 -8.26
C GLU A 85 -2.60 8.65 -8.21
N PRO A 86 -3.35 8.82 -7.09
CA PRO A 86 -4.74 8.39 -7.02
C PRO A 86 -5.60 9.07 -8.11
N PRO A 87 -6.66 8.43 -8.63
CA PRO A 87 -7.52 9.02 -9.65
C PRO A 87 -8.24 10.27 -9.12
N CYS A 88 -8.72 11.12 -10.04
CA CYS A 88 -9.55 12.27 -9.69
C CYS A 88 -10.94 11.81 -9.22
N ARG A 89 -11.49 12.51 -8.24
CA ARG A 89 -12.82 12.26 -7.65
C ARG A 89 -13.88 13.21 -8.19
N ASP A 90 -13.47 14.36 -8.71
CA ASP A 90 -14.34 15.38 -9.29
C ASP A 90 -14.16 15.48 -10.81
N LYS A 91 -15.07 16.22 -11.44
CA LYS A 91 -15.04 16.48 -12.89
C LYS A 91 -13.92 17.45 -13.27
N ASP A 92 -13.55 18.33 -12.35
CA ASP A 92 -12.58 19.39 -12.55
C ASP A 92 -11.13 18.93 -12.35
N GLY A 93 -10.92 17.72 -11.81
CA GLY A 93 -9.61 17.13 -11.59
C GLY A 93 -8.81 17.76 -10.45
N LEU A 94 -9.46 18.54 -9.59
CA LEU A 94 -8.81 19.27 -8.50
C LEU A 94 -8.72 18.44 -7.22
N VAL A 95 -9.67 17.52 -7.02
CA VAL A 95 -9.71 16.61 -5.88
C VAL A 95 -9.39 15.20 -6.33
N ARG A 96 -8.38 14.59 -5.72
CA ARG A 96 -8.05 13.18 -5.90
C ARG A 96 -8.59 12.34 -4.74
N PHE A 97 -8.72 11.04 -4.97
CA PHE A 97 -8.79 10.07 -3.90
C PHE A 97 -7.48 10.07 -3.10
N ASP A 98 -7.48 9.45 -1.92
CA ASP A 98 -6.32 9.35 -1.04
C ASP A 98 -5.54 8.05 -1.31
N SER A 99 -6.22 6.99 -1.70
CA SER A 99 -5.62 5.69 -1.99
C SER A 99 -6.32 4.95 -3.14
N THR A 100 -5.72 3.85 -3.58
CA THR A 100 -6.36 2.90 -4.50
C THR A 100 -6.46 1.51 -3.89
N VAL A 101 -7.49 0.77 -4.28
CA VAL A 101 -7.81 -0.56 -3.74
C VAL A 101 -8.06 -1.59 -4.82
N ASP A 102 -7.99 -2.86 -4.42
CA ASP A 102 -8.33 -3.99 -5.27
C ASP A 102 -9.82 -4.12 -5.54
N ASP A 103 -10.70 -3.84 -4.58
CA ASP A 103 -12.15 -3.79 -4.77
C ASP A 103 -12.76 -2.65 -3.94
N PRO A 104 -13.36 -1.61 -4.55
CA PRO A 104 -13.96 -0.50 -3.83
C PRO A 104 -15.10 -0.89 -2.87
N GLU A 105 -15.82 -1.98 -3.16
CA GLU A 105 -16.93 -2.46 -2.33
C GLU A 105 -16.44 -3.25 -1.12
N CYS A 106 -15.32 -3.96 -1.26
CA CYS A 106 -14.73 -4.78 -0.20
C CYS A 106 -13.19 -4.78 -0.30
N PRO A 107 -12.53 -3.70 0.12
CA PRO A 107 -11.09 -3.55 -0.09
C PRO A 107 -10.28 -4.45 0.84
N VAL A 108 -9.36 -5.22 0.26
CA VAL A 108 -8.42 -6.07 1.01
C VAL A 108 -6.99 -5.58 0.84
N ASN A 109 -6.69 -4.96 -0.30
CA ASN A 109 -5.37 -4.45 -0.64
C ASN A 109 -5.45 -2.97 -0.98
N PHE A 110 -4.52 -2.21 -0.42
CA PHE A 110 -4.45 -0.77 -0.54
C PHE A 110 -3.11 -0.38 -1.14
N CYS A 111 -3.11 0.63 -1.99
CA CYS A 111 -1.93 1.26 -2.54
C CYS A 111 -1.94 2.75 -2.18
N ILE A 112 -0.88 3.17 -1.50
CA ILE A 112 -0.69 4.50 -0.93
C ILE A 112 0.39 5.24 -1.72
N PHE A 113 0.13 6.50 -2.07
CA PHE A 113 0.95 7.25 -3.01
C PHE A 113 1.84 8.31 -2.35
N ARG A 114 1.67 8.54 -1.05
CA ARG A 114 2.46 9.47 -0.23
C ARG A 114 3.22 8.71 0.85
N ASP A 115 4.45 9.13 1.12
CA ASP A 115 5.36 8.38 2.02
C ASP A 115 5.02 8.54 3.52
N PHE A 116 4.29 9.60 3.87
CA PHE A 116 3.90 9.94 5.25
C PHE A 116 2.42 9.63 5.55
N GLN A 117 1.80 8.77 4.74
CA GLN A 117 0.39 8.41 4.78
C GLN A 117 0.20 7.01 5.35
#